data_AF-A0A955P8F9-F1
#
_entry.id   AF-A0A955P8F9-F1
#
_cell.length_a   1.000
_cell.length_b   1.000
_cell.length_c   1.000
_cell.angle_alpha   90.00
_cell.angle_beta   90.00
_cell.angle_gamma   90.00
#
_symmetry.space_group_name_H-M   'P 1'
#
loop_
_entity.id
_entity.type
_entity.pdbx_description
1 polymer ?
#
loop_
_entity_poly.entity_id
_entity_poly.type
_entity_poly.pdbx_seq_one_letter_code
_entity_poly.pdbx_strand_id
1 'polypeptide(L)'
;MQAQVTAPQVNGIDLETLQQTVAAIQEDPALGKCVFRATNKWTGATQNRTTITGYYGAKQEFEHDHPFTLEADEPPMLAGNGAAPNPVEHLLNALAGCVTTSMVAHAAVRGIHIEELESEVEGNI
;
A
#
# COMPACT_ATOMS: atom_id res chain seq x y z
N MET A 1 17.51 28.39 -18.54
CA MET A 1 16.36 27.49 -18.31
C MET A 1 16.68 26.19 -19.02
N GLN A 2 17.01 25.13 -18.26
CA GLN A 2 17.10 23.80 -18.85
C GLN A 2 15.68 23.22 -18.90
N ALA A 3 15.26 22.77 -20.08
CA ALA A 3 13.99 22.07 -20.24
C ALA A 3 14.10 20.72 -19.50
N GLN A 4 13.27 20.53 -18.49
CA GLN A 4 13.18 19.27 -17.76
C GLN A 4 12.44 18.27 -18.66
N VAL A 5 13.18 17.31 -19.21
CA VAL A 5 12.59 16.19 -19.96
C VAL A 5 11.77 15.39 -18.94
N THR A 6 10.46 15.40 -19.09
CA THR A 6 9.54 14.68 -18.21
C THR A 6 9.62 13.20 -18.58
N ALA A 7 9.95 12.34 -17.61
CA ALA A 7 9.98 10.90 -17.80
C ALA A 7 8.62 10.41 -18.35
N PRO A 8 8.60 9.37 -19.21
CA PRO A 8 7.34 8.84 -19.73
C PRO A 8 6.48 8.31 -18.58
N GLN A 9 5.28 8.87 -18.42
CA GLN A 9 4.30 8.44 -17.43
C GLN A 9 3.12 7.74 -18.10
N VAL A 10 2.67 6.62 -17.54
CA VAL A 10 1.44 5.94 -17.94
C VAL A 10 0.63 5.62 -16.68
N ASN A 11 -0.66 5.97 -16.67
CA ASN A 11 -1.56 5.85 -15.51
C ASN A 11 -1.01 6.54 -14.23
N GLY A 12 -0.25 7.62 -14.40
CA GLY A 12 0.40 8.34 -13.29
C GLY A 12 1.67 7.68 -12.73
N ILE A 13 2.12 6.56 -13.30
CA ILE A 13 3.35 5.87 -12.89
C ILE A 13 4.53 6.36 -13.71
N ASP A 14 5.60 6.76 -13.03
CA ASP A 14 6.90 7.07 -13.62
C ASP A 14 7.58 5.78 -14.10
N LEU A 15 7.60 5.58 -15.42
CA LEU A 15 8.16 4.37 -16.01
C LEU A 15 9.69 4.35 -15.96
N GLU A 16 10.35 5.49 -15.94
CA GLU A 16 11.80 5.56 -15.85
C GLU A 16 12.25 5.08 -14.46
N THR A 17 11.65 5.62 -13.40
CA THR A 17 11.93 5.21 -12.03
C THR A 17 11.65 3.72 -11.81
N LEU A 18 10.53 3.21 -12.33
CA LEU A 18 10.18 1.80 -12.22
C LEU A 18 11.18 0.89 -12.96
N GLN A 19 11.58 1.25 -14.18
CA GLN A 19 12.56 0.49 -14.96
C GLN A 19 13.94 0.49 -14.30
N GLN A 20 14.38 1.64 -13.76
CA GLN A 20 15.63 1.74 -12.99
C GLN A 20 15.60 0.85 -11.75
N THR A 21 14.46 0.81 -11.04
CA THR A 21 14.28 -0.08 -9.87
C THR A 21 14.39 -1.55 -10.27
N VAL A 22 13.76 -1.95 -11.37
CA VAL A 22 13.85 -3.33 -11.88
C VAL A 22 15.28 -3.69 -12.26
N ALA A 23 15.98 -2.81 -13.00
CA ALA A 23 17.36 -3.03 -13.40
C ALA A 23 18.28 -3.19 -12.18
N ALA A 24 18.14 -2.32 -11.17
CA ALA A 24 18.92 -2.40 -9.94
C ALA A 24 18.69 -3.73 -9.19
N ILE A 25 17.44 -4.21 -9.11
CA ILE A 25 17.11 -5.49 -8.47
C ILE A 25 17.64 -6.68 -9.29
N GLN A 26 17.64 -6.59 -10.62
CA GLN A 26 18.24 -7.63 -11.47
C GLN A 26 19.75 -7.74 -11.27
N GLU A 27 20.43 -6.61 -11.10
CA GLU A 27 21.86 -6.57 -10.79
C GLU A 27 22.16 -7.05 -9.36
N ASP A 28 21.30 -6.70 -8.39
CA ASP A 28 21.45 -7.05 -6.99
C ASP A 28 20.10 -7.46 -6.38
N PRO A 29 19.76 -8.77 -6.43
CA PRO A 29 18.47 -9.27 -5.96
C PRO A 29 18.17 -8.99 -4.49
N ALA A 30 19.18 -8.71 -3.67
CA ALA A 30 18.97 -8.37 -2.26
C ALA A 30 18.36 -6.96 -2.08
N LEU A 31 18.39 -6.08 -3.09
CA LEU A 31 17.66 -4.80 -3.08
C LEU A 31 16.14 -4.99 -3.06
N GLY A 32 15.63 -6.11 -3.58
CA GLY A 32 14.20 -6.43 -3.58
C GLY A 32 13.67 -6.97 -2.24
N LYS A 33 14.53 -7.16 -1.23
CA LYS A 33 14.09 -7.61 0.10
C LYS A 33 13.55 -6.43 0.90
N CYS A 34 12.30 -6.56 1.36
CA CYS A 34 11.63 -5.57 2.17
C CYS A 34 11.11 -6.17 3.48
N VAL A 35 11.05 -5.37 4.54
CA VAL A 35 10.38 -5.70 5.80
C VAL A 35 9.47 -4.53 6.18
N PHE A 36 8.15 -4.77 6.08
CA PHE A 36 7.13 -3.81 6.51
C PHE A 36 6.72 -4.10 7.94
N ARG A 37 6.46 -3.04 8.72
CA ARG A 37 6.19 -3.16 10.16
C ARG A 37 5.07 -2.23 10.57
N ALA A 38 4.31 -2.65 11.56
CA ALA A 38 3.31 -1.85 12.24
C ALA A 38 3.33 -2.18 13.74
N THR A 39 2.93 -1.23 14.57
CA THR A 39 2.71 -1.42 16.00
C THR A 39 1.24 -1.22 16.31
N ASN A 40 0.68 -1.94 17.27
CA ASN A 40 -0.73 -1.81 17.64
C ASN A 40 -0.87 -1.55 19.13
N LYS A 41 -1.83 -0.71 19.50
CA LYS A 41 -2.18 -0.39 20.87
C LYS A 41 -3.68 -0.58 21.08
N TRP A 42 -4.03 -1.42 22.04
CA TRP A 42 -5.40 -1.53 22.54
C TRP A 42 -5.82 -0.25 23.27
N THR A 43 -7.03 0.23 23.01
CA THR A 43 -7.57 1.48 23.57
C THR A 43 -8.85 1.28 24.38
N GLY A 44 -9.30 0.03 24.58
CA GLY A 44 -10.48 -0.31 25.38
C GLY A 44 -11.58 -0.98 24.57
N ALA A 45 -12.37 -1.86 25.20
CA ALA A 45 -13.36 -2.71 24.51
C ALA A 45 -12.72 -3.41 23.29
N THR A 46 -13.39 -3.40 22.15
CA THR A 46 -12.90 -3.93 20.86
C THR A 46 -12.01 -2.93 20.09
N GLN A 47 -11.78 -1.73 20.65
CA GLN A 47 -11.05 -0.67 19.97
C GLN A 47 -9.54 -0.81 20.11
N ASN A 48 -8.85 -0.62 19.00
CA ASN A 48 -7.39 -0.59 18.94
C ASN A 48 -6.89 0.30 17.79
N ARG A 49 -5.64 0.75 17.92
CA ARG A 49 -4.98 1.65 16.96
C ARG A 49 -3.67 1.05 16.49
N THR A 50 -3.56 0.88 15.18
CA THR A 50 -2.32 0.51 14.50
C THR A 50 -1.58 1.77 14.05
N THR A 51 -0.26 1.80 14.22
CA THR A 51 0.63 2.87 13.78
C THR A 51 1.74 2.29 12.88
N ILE A 52 1.94 2.91 11.72
CA ILE A 52 2.99 2.58 10.74
C ILE A 52 3.93 3.78 10.63
N THR A 53 5.22 3.57 10.91
CA THR A 53 6.23 4.64 10.95
C THR A 53 7.28 4.53 9.84
N GLY A 54 7.47 3.35 9.27
CA GLY A 54 8.53 3.10 8.31
C GLY A 54 8.67 1.64 7.92
N TYR A 55 9.68 1.35 7.11
CA TYR A 55 9.95 0.02 6.57
C TYR A 55 11.43 -0.13 6.20
N TYR A 56 11.89 -1.37 6.15
CA TYR A 56 13.17 -1.71 5.53
C TYR A 56 12.95 -2.05 4.06
N GLY A 57 13.80 -1.55 3.18
CA GLY A 57 13.79 -1.86 1.74
C GLY A 57 15.07 -1.36 1.07
N ALA A 58 15.41 -1.84 -0.12
CA ALA A 58 16.60 -1.40 -0.85
C ALA A 58 17.88 -1.37 0.03
N LYS A 59 18.01 -2.35 0.94
CA LYS A 59 19.10 -2.51 1.91
C LYS A 59 19.22 -1.43 3.01
N GLN A 60 18.21 -0.59 3.22
CA GLN A 60 18.22 0.46 4.24
C GLN A 60 16.88 0.58 4.98
N GLU A 61 16.89 1.25 6.13
CA GLU A 61 15.67 1.62 6.86
C GLU A 61 15.16 2.97 6.34
N PHE A 62 13.85 3.06 6.13
CA PHE A 62 13.14 4.26 5.74
C PHE A 62 12.11 4.61 6.82
N GLU A 63 11.99 5.90 7.10
CA GLU A 63 10.92 6.47 7.91
C GLU A 63 9.97 7.27 7.00
N HIS A 64 8.68 7.21 7.29
CA HIS A 64 7.72 8.11 6.67
C HIS A 64 7.85 9.51 7.29
N ASP A 65 7.57 10.56 6.50
CA ASP A 65 7.57 11.95 7.01
C ASP A 65 6.63 12.11 8.21
N HIS A 66 5.52 11.37 8.21
CA HIS A 66 4.54 11.31 9.29
C HIS A 66 4.05 9.87 9.50
N PRO A 67 3.73 9.45 10.72
CA PRO A 67 3.16 8.13 10.97
C PRO A 67 1.74 8.02 10.41
N PHE A 68 1.41 6.87 9.84
CA PHE A 68 0.03 6.52 9.47
C PHE A 68 -0.66 5.78 10.62
N THR A 69 -1.90 6.13 10.91
CA THR A 69 -2.70 5.46 11.95
C THR A 69 -3.98 4.86 11.38
N LEU A 70 -4.29 3.63 11.79
CA LEU A 70 -5.52 2.93 11.45
C LEU A 70 -6.24 2.54 12.73
N GLU A 71 -7.50 2.96 12.87
CA GLU A 71 -8.37 2.48 13.94
C GLU A 71 -9.07 1.19 13.51
N ALA A 72 -9.28 0.29 14.47
CA ALA A 72 -10.18 -0.84 14.31
C ALA A 72 -11.12 -0.93 15.51
N ASP A 73 -12.35 -1.36 15.24
CA ASP A 73 -13.39 -1.64 16.24
C ASP A 73 -14.25 -2.82 15.76
N GLU A 74 -15.29 -3.18 16.49
CA GLU A 74 -16.29 -4.14 16.04
C GLU A 74 -17.69 -3.49 16.04
N PRO A 75 -18.65 -3.99 15.23
CA PRO A 75 -20.03 -3.54 15.30
C PRO A 75 -20.69 -3.95 16.63
N PRO A 76 -21.83 -3.33 17.02
CA PRO A 76 -22.52 -3.66 18.26
C PRO A 76 -22.88 -5.14 18.45
N MET A 77 -23.22 -5.86 17.36
CA MET A 77 -23.51 -7.29 17.43
C MET A 77 -22.29 -8.15 17.81
N LEU A 78 -21.08 -7.62 17.61
CA LEU A 78 -19.80 -8.22 18.01
C LEU A 78 -19.19 -7.52 19.23
N ALA A 79 -20.05 -6.90 20.06
CA ALA A 79 -19.69 -6.23 21.31
C ALA A 79 -18.76 -5.01 21.20
N GLY A 80 -18.74 -4.35 20.04
CA GLY A 80 -18.05 -3.07 19.86
C GLY A 80 -18.98 -1.86 19.70
N ASN A 81 -18.39 -0.70 19.40
CA ASN A 81 -19.14 0.55 19.26
C ASN A 81 -19.37 0.97 17.81
N GLY A 82 -18.82 0.22 16.84
CA GLY A 82 -18.85 0.59 15.42
C GLY A 82 -18.11 1.89 15.11
N ALA A 83 -17.07 2.24 15.88
CA ALA A 83 -16.35 3.51 15.73
C ALA A 83 -15.30 3.51 14.59
N ALA A 84 -14.99 2.34 14.03
CA ALA A 84 -14.04 2.14 12.93
C ALA A 84 -14.35 0.82 12.20
N PRO A 85 -13.84 0.61 10.97
CA PRO A 85 -13.92 -0.69 10.30
C PRO A 85 -13.30 -1.79 11.16
N ASN A 86 -13.84 -3.00 11.05
CA ASN A 86 -13.29 -4.12 11.80
C ASN A 86 -12.03 -4.70 11.13
N PRO A 87 -11.27 -5.55 11.85
CA PRO A 87 -10.02 -6.10 11.32
C PRO A 87 -10.19 -6.86 9.99
N VAL A 88 -11.33 -7.50 9.76
CA VAL A 88 -11.57 -8.29 8.54
C VAL A 88 -11.94 -7.39 7.35
N GLU A 89 -12.63 -6.28 7.58
CA GLU A 89 -12.84 -5.23 6.56
C GLU A 89 -11.51 -4.57 6.18
N HIS A 90 -10.60 -4.35 7.14
CA HIS A 90 -9.23 -3.89 6.85
C HIS A 90 -8.45 -4.88 5.97
N LEU A 91 -8.66 -6.19 6.16
CA LEU A 91 -8.05 -7.21 5.30
C LEU A 91 -8.58 -7.11 3.86
N LEU A 92 -9.89 -6.92 3.67
CA LEU A 92 -10.48 -6.74 2.34
C LEU A 92 -9.98 -5.44 1.68
N ASN A 93 -9.88 -4.35 2.45
CA ASN A 93 -9.28 -3.09 1.98
C ASN A 93 -7.82 -3.29 1.52
N ALA A 94 -7.00 -3.97 2.32
CA ALA A 94 -5.61 -4.26 1.95
C ALA A 94 -5.51 -5.08 0.66
N LEU A 95 -6.40 -6.06 0.48
CA LEU A 95 -6.46 -6.87 -0.74
C LEU A 95 -6.87 -6.03 -1.96
N ALA A 96 -7.95 -5.26 -1.86
CA ALA A 96 -8.45 -4.42 -2.94
C ALA A 96 -7.38 -3.42 -3.41
N GLY A 97 -6.72 -2.75 -2.45
CA GLY A 97 -5.63 -1.81 -2.75
C GLY A 97 -4.43 -2.47 -3.42
N CYS A 98 -4.03 -3.65 -2.96
CA CYS A 98 -2.89 -4.38 -3.51
C CYS A 98 -3.14 -4.84 -4.96
N VAL A 99 -4.32 -5.40 -5.23
CA VAL A 99 -4.69 -5.87 -6.59
C VAL A 99 -4.80 -4.69 -7.56
N THR A 100 -5.48 -3.61 -7.14
CA THR A 100 -5.64 -2.39 -7.94
C THR A 100 -4.27 -1.80 -8.32
N THR A 101 -3.40 -1.60 -7.32
CA THR A 101 -2.05 -1.05 -7.56
C THR A 101 -1.23 -1.93 -8.49
N SER A 102 -1.29 -3.25 -8.30
CA SER A 102 -0.57 -4.22 -9.15
C SER A 102 -1.06 -4.18 -10.60
N MET A 103 -2.38 -4.11 -10.79
CA MET A 103 -2.98 -4.03 -12.13
C MET A 103 -2.55 -2.76 -12.87
N VAL A 104 -2.63 -1.60 -12.20
CA VAL A 104 -2.23 -0.31 -12.79
C VAL A 104 -0.74 -0.30 -13.14
N ALA A 105 0.13 -0.80 -12.26
CA ALA A 105 1.56 -0.91 -12.51
C ALA A 105 1.90 -1.79 -13.71
N HIS A 106 1.28 -2.97 -13.80
CA HIS A 106 1.50 -3.86 -14.95
C HIS A 106 0.93 -3.30 -16.26
N ALA A 107 -0.21 -2.62 -16.22
CA ALA A 107 -0.76 -1.93 -17.38
C ALA A 107 0.19 -0.82 -17.87
N ALA A 108 0.71 -0.02 -16.93
CA ALA A 108 1.66 1.06 -17.22
C ALA A 108 2.93 0.56 -17.91
N VAL A 109 3.56 -0.51 -17.39
CA VAL A 109 4.76 -1.13 -17.99
C VAL A 109 4.49 -1.66 -19.41
N ARG A 110 3.24 -2.04 -19.71
CA ARG A 110 2.82 -2.52 -21.04
C ARG A 110 2.32 -1.40 -21.96
N GLY A 111 2.35 -0.15 -21.52
CA GLY A 111 1.83 1.00 -22.28
C GLY A 111 0.30 0.99 -22.45
N ILE A 112 -0.42 0.30 -21.57
CA ILE A 112 -1.89 0.23 -21.60
C ILE A 112 -2.44 1.35 -20.71
N HIS A 113 -3.14 2.30 -21.33
CA HIS A 113 -3.82 3.38 -20.61
C HIS A 113 -5.14 2.87 -20.02
N ILE A 114 -5.37 3.18 -18.74
CA ILE A 114 -6.60 2.89 -18.02
C ILE A 114 -7.34 4.21 -17.83
N GLU A 115 -8.59 4.27 -18.32
CA GLU A 115 -9.46 5.44 -18.09
C GLU A 115 -10.11 5.38 -16.70
N GLU A 116 -10.55 4.19 -16.28
CA GLU A 116 -11.19 3.94 -14.98
C GLU A 116 -10.95 2.51 -14.51
N LEU A 117 -10.84 2.31 -13.19
CA LEU A 117 -10.73 1.01 -12.54
C LEU A 117 -11.39 1.06 -11.17
N GLU A 118 -12.38 0.19 -10.97
CA GLU A 118 -13.06 -0.02 -9.68
C GLU A 118 -13.06 -1.52 -9.35
N SER A 119 -13.12 -1.85 -8.05
CA SER A 119 -13.22 -3.23 -7.59
C SER A 119 -14.12 -3.35 -6.36
N GLU A 120 -14.85 -4.46 -6.29
CA GLU A 120 -15.67 -4.86 -5.15
C GLU A 120 -15.14 -6.20 -4.63
N VAL A 121 -15.03 -6.34 -3.30
CA VAL A 121 -14.48 -7.53 -2.65
C VAL A 121 -15.38 -7.93 -1.49
N GLU A 122 -15.76 -9.20 -1.46
CA GLU A 122 -16.56 -9.81 -0.40
C GLU A 122 -15.85 -11.06 0.14
N GLY A 123 -16.02 -11.36 1.43
CA GLY A 123 -15.48 -12.56 2.06
C GLY A 123 -16.41 -13.09 3.16
N ASN A 124 -16.57 -14.41 3.21
CA ASN A 124 -17.31 -15.11 4.26
C ASN A 124 -16.36 -15.62 5.35
N ILE A 125 -16.84 -15.68 6.59
CA ILE A 125 -16.12 -16.17 7.77
C ILE A 125 -16.90 -17.32 8.40
#